data_AF-A0A8T8I7T2-F1
#
_entry.id   AF-A0A8T8I7T2-F1
#
_cell.length_a   1.000
_cell.length_b   1.000
_cell.length_c   1.000
_cell.angle_alpha   90.00
_cell.angle_beta   90.00
_cell.angle_gamma   90.00
#
_symmetry.space_group_name_H-M   'P 1'
#
loop_
_entity.id
_entity.type
_entity.pdbx_description
1 polymer ?
#
loop_
_entity_poly.entity_id
_entity_poly.type
_entity_poly.pdbx_seq_one_letter_code
_entity_poly.pdbx_strand_id
1 'polypeptide(L)'
;MNDVSIVGRFVKPIEVKDFGQEKCVINNVVAVGRRRKSEAGQNADFIPVTIWGKTARVVEKYCQKGNMIGLSGRLSSRQYDSSDGKHHFVVEMVVEDVHLVEGKRFLD
;
A
#
# COMPACT_ATOMS: atom_id res chain seq x y z
N MET A 1 21.75 -0.57 1.54
CA MET A 1 20.68 -1.14 0.69
C MET A 1 19.36 -1.01 1.45
N ASN A 2 18.33 -0.40 0.85
CA ASN A 2 16.97 -0.28 1.40
C ASN A 2 16.03 -0.85 0.35
N ASP A 3 15.61 -2.09 0.55
CA ASP A 3 14.79 -2.88 -0.36
C ASP A 3 13.75 -3.65 0.46
N VAL A 4 12.48 -3.52 0.10
CA VAL A 4 11.36 -4.14 0.79
C VAL A 4 10.41 -4.74 -0.24
N SER A 5 10.05 -6.00 -0.03
CA SER A 5 9.05 -6.71 -0.81
C SER A 5 7.97 -7.27 0.12
N ILE A 6 6.70 -6.99 -0.20
CA ILE A 6 5.54 -7.48 0.55
C ILE A 6 4.47 -8.03 -0.40
N VAL A 7 3.71 -9.01 0.09
CA VAL A 7 2.49 -9.48 -0.56
C VAL A 7 1.36 -9.40 0.46
N GLY A 8 0.27 -8.75 0.09
CA GLY A 8 -0.84 -8.53 1.02
C GLY A 8 -2.09 -8.01 0.32
N ARG A 9 -3.04 -7.51 1.09
CA ARG A 9 -4.32 -7.02 0.58
C ARG A 9 -4.54 -5.55 0.87
N PHE A 10 -5.03 -4.79 -0.11
CA PHE A 10 -5.44 -3.41 0.12
C PHE A 10 -6.57 -3.32 1.15
N VAL A 11 -6.40 -2.46 2.16
CA VAL A 11 -7.36 -2.33 3.27
C VAL A 11 -8.45 -1.32 2.95
N LYS A 12 -8.11 -0.25 2.22
CA LYS A 12 -9.02 0.83 1.84
C LYS A 12 -9.35 0.75 0.35
N PRO A 13 -10.48 1.36 -0.10
CA PRO A 13 -10.71 1.61 -1.53
C PRO A 13 -9.49 2.25 -2.19
N ILE A 14 -9.31 1.96 -3.48
CA ILE A 14 -8.26 2.59 -4.26
C ILE A 14 -8.74 3.98 -4.65
N GLU A 15 -8.10 5.00 -4.07
CA GLU A 15 -8.40 6.41 -4.31
C GLU A 15 -7.15 7.09 -4.88
N VAL A 16 -7.26 7.60 -6.11
CA VAL A 16 -6.18 8.36 -6.75
C VAL A 16 -6.36 9.84 -6.47
N LYS A 17 -5.32 10.47 -5.94
CA LYS A 17 -5.17 11.92 -5.93
C LYS A 17 -4.35 12.33 -7.14
N ASP A 18 -4.98 13.04 -8.07
CA ASP A 18 -4.37 13.50 -9.30
C ASP A 18 -3.96 14.97 -9.17
N PHE A 19 -2.74 15.30 -9.60
CA PHE A 19 -2.19 16.64 -9.61
C PHE A 19 -1.84 17.12 -11.03
N GLY A 20 -2.25 16.37 -12.08
CA GLY A 20 -1.93 16.68 -13.48
C GLY A 20 -0.52 16.24 -13.90
N GLN A 21 -0.23 16.36 -15.20
CA GLN A 21 1.10 16.06 -15.80
C GLN A 21 1.73 14.74 -15.32
N GLU A 22 0.94 13.65 -15.35
CA GLU A 22 1.34 12.31 -14.88
C GLU A 22 1.68 12.18 -13.38
N LYS A 23 1.50 13.25 -12.59
CA LYS A 23 1.71 13.25 -11.15
C LYS A 23 0.42 12.88 -10.43
N CYS A 24 0.25 11.59 -10.15
CA CYS A 24 -0.83 11.08 -9.30
C CYS A 24 -0.27 10.20 -8.18
N VAL A 25 -1.04 10.05 -7.09
CA VAL A 25 -0.66 9.23 -5.94
C VAL A 25 -1.82 8.43 -5.38
N ILE A 26 -1.52 7.23 -4.92
CA ILE A 26 -2.37 6.44 -4.03
C ILE A 26 -1.67 6.34 -2.68
N ASN A 27 -2.37 6.72 -1.61
CA ASN A 27 -1.98 6.39 -0.24
C ASN A 27 -2.95 5.33 0.29
N ASN A 28 -2.46 4.14 0.61
CA ASN A 28 -3.28 3.06 1.14
C ASN A 28 -2.56 2.37 2.30
N VAL A 29 -3.17 1.32 2.84
CA VAL A 29 -2.58 0.42 3.81
C VAL A 29 -2.73 -1.00 3.26
N VAL A 30 -1.67 -1.80 3.34
CA VAL A 30 -1.68 -3.19 2.93
C VAL A 30 -1.64 -4.09 4.16
N ALA A 31 -2.60 -4.99 4.27
CA ALA A 31 -2.63 -6.04 5.27
C ALA A 31 -1.72 -7.19 4.80
N VAL A 32 -0.61 -7.42 5.51
CA VAL A 32 0.39 -8.45 5.23
C VAL A 32 0.28 -9.55 6.26
N GLY A 33 -0.08 -10.76 5.84
CA GLY A 33 -0.23 -11.89 6.76
C GLY A 33 1.08 -12.26 7.45
N ARG A 34 1.04 -12.48 8.77
CA ARG A 34 2.16 -13.01 9.54
C ARG A 34 2.22 -14.53 9.40
N ARG A 35 3.42 -15.08 9.22
CA ARG A 35 3.63 -16.54 9.14
C ARG A 35 3.35 -17.26 10.45
N ARG A 36 3.66 -16.62 11.58
CA ARG A 36 3.33 -17.12 12.92
C ARG A 36 2.19 -16.29 13.49
N LYS A 37 1.16 -16.97 14.01
CA LYS A 37 0.09 -16.31 14.77
C LYS A 37 0.70 -15.70 16.03
N SER A 38 0.33 -14.47 16.36
CA SER A 38 0.67 -13.93 17.67
C SER A 38 -0.21 -14.59 18.73
N GLU A 39 0.28 -14.69 19.98
CA GLU A 39 -0.52 -15.13 21.13
C GLU A 39 -1.75 -14.24 21.33
N ALA A 40 -1.67 -12.98 20.92
CA ALA A 40 -2.75 -11.99 20.94
C ALA A 40 -3.75 -12.13 19.76
N GLY A 41 -3.62 -13.15 18.90
CA GLY A 41 -4.55 -13.42 17.79
C GLY A 41 -4.45 -12.48 16.59
N GLN A 42 -3.52 -11.52 16.60
CA GLN A 42 -3.25 -10.65 15.44
C GLN A 42 -2.43 -11.39 14.38
N ASN A 43 -3.03 -11.54 13.19
CA ASN A 43 -2.48 -12.33 12.10
C ASN A 43 -1.92 -11.48 10.94
N ALA A 44 -1.92 -10.14 11.04
CA ALA A 44 -1.47 -9.27 9.96
C ALA A 44 -0.76 -7.98 10.40
N ASP A 45 0.31 -7.68 9.65
CA ASP A 45 0.96 -6.40 9.35
C ASP A 45 0.02 -5.38 8.71
N PHE A 46 -0.07 -4.14 9.18
CA PHE A 46 -0.76 -3.06 8.44
C PHE A 46 0.26 -2.03 7.99
N ILE A 47 0.72 -2.16 6.76
CA ILE A 47 1.83 -1.37 6.23
C ILE A 47 1.27 -0.20 5.40
N PRO A 48 1.50 1.07 5.80
CA PRO A 48 1.19 2.21 4.95
C PRO A 48 2.02 2.15 3.66
N VAL A 49 1.36 2.37 2.52
CA VAL A 49 2.01 2.37 1.21
C VAL A 49 1.66 3.64 0.44
N THR A 50 2.65 4.14 -0.29
CA THR A 50 2.52 5.28 -1.18
C THR A 50 2.99 4.88 -2.57
N ILE A 51 2.10 5.03 -3.55
CA ILE A 51 2.30 4.60 -4.95
C ILE A 51 2.13 5.81 -5.84
N TRP A 52 3.12 6.10 -6.71
CA TRP A 52 3.12 7.30 -7.56
C TRP A 52 2.98 6.96 -9.05
N GLY A 53 2.51 7.95 -9.81
CA GLY A 53 2.59 7.99 -11.27
C GLY A 53 1.98 6.78 -11.98
N LYS A 54 2.71 6.22 -12.94
CA LYS A 54 2.24 5.11 -13.79
C LYS A 54 1.84 3.88 -12.97
N THR A 55 2.61 3.55 -11.94
CA THR A 55 2.31 2.44 -11.02
C THR A 55 1.00 2.66 -10.29
N ALA A 56 0.71 3.90 -9.87
CA ALA A 56 -0.57 4.24 -9.26
C ALA A 56 -1.74 4.05 -10.24
N ARG A 57 -1.58 4.42 -11.52
CA ARG A 57 -2.61 4.22 -12.56
C ARG A 57 -2.87 2.75 -12.85
N VAL A 58 -1.84 1.91 -12.82
CA VAL A 58 -2.00 0.45 -12.94
C VAL A 58 -2.85 -0.07 -11.78
N VAL A 59 -2.52 0.33 -10.55
CA VAL A 59 -3.30 -0.08 -9.36
C VAL A 59 -4.74 0.44 -9.42
N GLU A 60 -4.96 1.70 -9.81
CA GLU A 60 -6.30 2.28 -10.02
C GLU A 60 -7.14 1.46 -11.01
N LYS A 61 -6.52 1.04 -12.12
CA LYS A 61 -7.23 0.33 -13.18
C LYS A 61 -7.59 -1.11 -12.84
N TYR A 62 -6.74 -1.80 -12.07
CA TYR A 62 -6.85 -3.26 -11.90
C TYR A 62 -7.12 -3.71 -10.47
N CYS A 63 -7.08 -2.81 -9.49
CA CYS A 63 -7.26 -3.15 -8.09
C CYS A 63 -8.41 -2.37 -7.45
N GLN A 64 -9.02 -3.02 -6.47
CA GLN A 64 -10.01 -2.49 -5.54
C GLN A 64 -9.66 -2.94 -4.12
N LYS A 65 -10.43 -2.46 -3.14
CA LYS A 65 -10.32 -2.89 -1.74
C LYS A 65 -10.32 -4.42 -1.66
N GLY A 66 -9.40 -4.98 -0.87
CA GLY A 66 -9.29 -6.40 -0.60
C GLY A 66 -8.54 -7.22 -1.66
N ASN A 67 -8.20 -6.66 -2.83
CA ASN A 67 -7.38 -7.37 -3.80
C ASN A 67 -6.00 -7.70 -3.23
N MET A 68 -5.49 -8.87 -3.61
CA MET A 68 -4.14 -9.30 -3.33
C MET A 68 -3.18 -8.57 -4.28
N ILE A 69 -2.05 -8.12 -3.75
CA ILE A 69 -1.04 -7.39 -4.50
C ILE A 69 0.36 -7.72 -3.97
N GLY A 70 1.32 -7.91 -4.88
CA GLY A 70 2.74 -7.90 -4.56
C GLY A 70 3.31 -6.50 -4.80
N LEU A 71 4.10 -5.99 -3.86
CA LEU A 71 4.73 -4.67 -3.94
C LEU A 71 6.22 -4.80 -3.65
N SER A 72 7.04 -4.07 -4.39
CA SER A 72 8.46 -3.86 -4.08
C SER A 72 8.79 -2.37 -4.07
N GLY A 73 9.82 -2.01 -3.31
CA GLY A 73 10.27 -0.62 -3.16
C GLY A 73 11.08 -0.42 -1.88
N ARG A 74 10.88 0.70 -1.19
CA ARG A 74 11.73 1.11 -0.06
C ARG A 74 10.92 1.69 1.10
N LEU A 75 11.46 1.61 2.31
CA LEU A 75 10.91 2.35 3.44
C LEU A 75 11.34 3.82 3.40
N SER A 76 10.41 4.70 3.74
CA SER A 76 10.64 6.13 3.94
C SER A 76 10.01 6.56 5.24
N SER A 77 10.78 7.27 6.05
CA SER A 77 10.28 8.01 7.21
C SER A 77 10.06 9.46 6.81
N ARG A 78 8.86 9.99 7.05
CA ARG A 78 8.57 11.41 6.83
C ARG A 78 7.89 12.04 8.05
N GLN A 79 8.12 13.33 8.20
CA GLN A 79 7.42 14.18 9.16
C GLN A 79 6.55 15.17 8.39
N TYR A 80 5.32 15.38 8.86
CA TYR A 80 4.47 16.43 8.33
C TYR A 80 3.61 17.04 9.44
N ASP A 81 3.28 18.31 9.25
CA ASP A 81 2.39 19.04 10.14
C ASP A 81 0.98 18.94 9.58
N SER A 82 0.05 18.49 10.40
CA SER A 82 -1.37 18.58 10.10
C SER A 82 -1.87 20.00 10.36
N SER A 83 -2.98 20.36 9.72
CA SER A 83 -3.60 21.69 9.85
C SER A 83 -4.05 22.03 11.28
N ASP A 84 -4.16 21.04 12.17
CA ASP A 84 -4.44 21.21 13.61
C ASP A 84 -3.15 21.40 14.45
N GLY A 85 -1.99 21.57 13.80
CA GLY A 85 -0.71 21.88 14.46
C GLY A 85 0.01 20.67 15.05
N LYS A 86 -0.40 19.43 14.73
CA LYS A 86 0.27 18.22 15.22
C LYS A 86 1.37 17.76 14.26
N HIS A 87 2.50 17.38 14.84
CA HIS A 87 3.59 16.72 14.12
C HIS A 87 3.29 15.23 13.96
N HIS A 88 3.25 14.74 12.73
CA HIS A 88 3.06 13.32 12.43
C HIS A 88 4.35 12.71 11.90
N PHE A 89 4.86 11.69 12.58
CA PHE A 89 5.93 10.83 12.07
C PHE A 89 5.33 9.55 11.49
N VAL A 90 5.63 9.27 10.22
CA VAL A 90 5.13 8.09 9.52
C VAL A 90 6.29 7.36 8.87
N VAL A 91 6.34 6.04 9.07
CA VAL A 91 7.14 5.13 8.26
C VAL A 91 6.21 4.45 7.28
N GLU A 92 6.51 4.59 5.99
CA GLU A 92 5.72 4.03 4.90
C GLU A 92 6.60 3.34 3.87
N MET A 93 6.03 2.42 3.10
CA MET A 93 6.66 1.88 1.92
C MET A 93 6.35 2.77 0.72
N VAL A 94 7.37 3.34 0.09
CA VAL A 94 7.24 3.95 -1.24
C VAL A 94 7.42 2.85 -2.27
N VAL A 95 6.36 2.60 -3.03
CA VAL A 95 6.28 1.51 -4.00
C VAL A 95 6.93 1.92 -5.30
N GLU A 96 7.78 1.05 -5.83
CA GLU A 96 8.50 1.22 -7.09
C GLU A 96 7.94 0.29 -8.18
N ASP A 97 7.59 -0.95 -7.82
CA ASP A 97 6.96 -1.91 -8.73
C ASP A 97 5.80 -2.67 -8.07
N VAL A 98 4.89 -3.14 -8.91
CA VAL A 98 3.68 -3.88 -8.50
C VAL A 98 3.51 -5.16 -9.31
N HIS A 99 3.18 -6.23 -8.60
CA HIS A 99 2.79 -7.50 -9.19
C HIS A 99 1.32 -7.73 -8.92
N LEU A 100 0.50 -7.63 -9.97
CA LEU A 100 -0.91 -7.98 -9.92
C LEU A 100 -1.02 -9.47 -9.61
N VAL A 101 -1.59 -9.80 -8.46
CA VAL A 101 -1.86 -11.18 -8.07
C VAL A 101 -3.29 -11.48 -8.44
N GLU A 102 -3.49 -12.28 -9.49
CA GLU A 102 -4.82 -12.79 -9.82
C GLU A 102 -5.36 -13.57 -8.61
N GLY A 103 -6.41 -13.04 -8.00
CA GLY A 103 -7.21 -13.84 -7.09
C GLY A 103 -7.94 -14.89 -7.91
N LYS A 104 -7.80 -16.17 -7.57
CA LYS A 104 -8.80 -17.17 -7.99
C LYS A 104 -10.17 -16.63 -7.61
N ARG A 105 -10.95 -16.21 -8.59
CA ARG A 105 -12.37 -15.94 -8.43
C ARG A 105 -12.99 -17.31 -8.17
N PHE A 106 -13.25 -17.63 -6.90
CA PHE A 106 -14.21 -18.68 -6.59
C PHE A 106 -15.56 -18.11 -7.04
N LEU A 107 -15.93 -18.40 -8.28
CA LEU A 107 -17.34 -18.43 -8.66
C LEU A 107 -17.87 -19.66 -7.95
N ASP A 108 -18.72 -19.44 -6.95
CA ASP A 108 -19.84 -20.30 -6.53
C ASP A 108 -20.69 -19.50 -5.52
#